data_AF-A0A3M1ME00-F1
#
_entry.id   AF-A0A3M1ME00-F1
#
_cell.length_a   1.000
_cell.length_b   1.000
_cell.length_c   1.000
_cell.angle_alpha   90.00
_cell.angle_beta   90.00
_cell.angle_gamma   90.00
#
_symmetry.space_group_name_H-M   'P 1'
#
loop_
_entity.id
_entity.type
_entity.pdbx_description
1 polymer ?
#
loop_
_entity_poly.entity_id
_entity_poly.type
_entity_poly.pdbx_seq_one_letter_code
_entity_poly.pdbx_strand_id
1 'polypeptide(L)'
;MAAYLICRNGVDDLETIVFSAGPNENEEAVAVFSDPAKAEAYLQAAGLDGEYTVATVDPIPFLRWVITAHDNGVQHLVVDPDYEQQKAGQKLTSLSIEAQLEHAGDRLIQGAEADS
;
A
#
# COMPACT_ATOMS: atom_id res chain seq x y z
N MET A 1 3.40 0.17 14.89
CA MET A 1 4.26 0.72 13.81
C MET A 1 3.31 1.29 12.77
N ALA A 2 3.45 2.56 12.41
CA ALA A 2 2.55 3.22 11.45
C ALA A 2 2.95 2.85 10.01
N ALA A 3 2.00 2.94 9.08
CA ALA A 3 2.25 2.86 7.65
C ALA A 3 2.21 4.27 7.05
N TYR A 4 2.89 4.46 5.93
CA TYR A 4 2.93 5.74 5.23
C TYR A 4 2.41 5.56 3.81
N LEU A 5 1.46 6.40 3.41
CA LEU A 5 0.82 6.35 2.10
C LEU A 5 1.02 7.69 1.38
N ILE A 6 1.27 7.65 0.07
CA ILE A 6 1.23 8.85 -0.77
C ILE A 6 -0.23 9.09 -1.14
N CYS A 7 -0.77 10.25 -0.77
CA CYS A 7 -2.18 10.58 -0.93
C CYS A 7 -2.34 11.90 -1.69
N ARG A 8 -3.39 12.00 -2.51
CA ARG A 8 -3.67 13.23 -3.25
C ARG A 8 -4.03 14.38 -2.30
N ASN A 9 -3.59 15.58 -2.62
CA ASN A 9 -3.91 16.77 -1.86
C ASN A 9 -5.39 17.17 -2.05
N GLY A 10 -6.05 17.58 -0.97
CA GLY A 10 -7.39 18.20 -1.02
C GLY A 10 -8.56 17.23 -1.21
N VAL A 11 -8.36 15.93 -1.00
CA VAL A 11 -9.42 14.92 -0.96
C VAL A 11 -9.59 14.39 0.46
N ASP A 12 -10.84 14.13 0.86
CA ASP A 12 -11.18 13.60 2.19
C ASP A 12 -10.90 12.09 2.30
N ASP A 13 -10.85 11.39 1.16
CA ASP A 13 -10.51 9.97 1.07
C ASP A 13 -9.02 9.77 0.75
N LEU A 14 -8.42 8.70 1.29
CA LEU A 14 -7.03 8.29 1.02
C LEU A 14 -6.92 7.75 -0.42
N GLU A 15 -6.96 8.65 -1.41
CA GLU A 15 -6.66 8.34 -2.80
C GLU A 15 -5.15 8.22 -2.97
N THR A 16 -4.67 7.00 -3.20
CA THR A 16 -3.25 6.72 -3.44
C THR A 16 -2.95 6.47 -4.91
N ILE A 17 -1.66 6.43 -5.25
CA ILE A 17 -1.21 6.09 -6.60
C ILE A 17 -1.40 4.59 -6.81
N VAL A 18 -2.23 4.23 -7.80
CA VAL A 18 -2.41 2.85 -8.27
C VAL A 18 -1.47 2.60 -9.44
N PHE A 19 -0.79 1.46 -9.41
CA PHE A 19 0.15 0.99 -10.41
C PHE A 19 -0.37 -0.30 -11.04
N SER A 20 -0.03 -0.55 -12.31
CA SER A 20 -0.15 -1.89 -12.87
C SER A 20 0.96 -2.79 -12.32
N ALA A 21 0.58 -3.87 -11.64
CA ALA A 21 1.43 -4.81 -10.92
C ALA A 21 2.02 -5.92 -11.81
N GLY A 22 1.69 -5.96 -13.11
CA GLY A 22 2.06 -7.06 -13.99
C GLY A 22 1.94 -6.74 -15.49
N PRO A 23 2.27 -7.72 -16.36
CA PRO A 23 2.17 -7.59 -17.83
C PRO A 23 0.71 -7.56 -18.32
N ASN A 24 -0.24 -7.92 -17.45
CA ASN A 24 -1.67 -7.76 -17.70
C ASN A 24 -2.12 -6.46 -17.05
N GLU A 25 -2.77 -5.58 -17.83
CA GLU A 25 -3.26 -4.26 -17.40
C GLU A 25 -4.32 -4.31 -16.26
N ASN A 26 -4.70 -5.52 -15.81
CA ASN A 26 -5.74 -5.77 -14.81
C ASN A 26 -5.22 -6.10 -13.40
N GLU A 27 -3.91 -6.24 -13.20
CA GLU A 27 -3.37 -6.44 -11.85
C GLU A 27 -3.03 -5.08 -11.26
N GLU A 28 -3.83 -4.59 -10.31
CA GLU A 28 -3.60 -3.29 -9.66
C GLU A 28 -2.82 -3.45 -8.35
N ALA A 29 -1.82 -2.59 -8.16
CA ALA A 29 -1.02 -2.49 -6.96
C ALA A 29 -1.03 -1.07 -6.39
N VAL A 30 -0.88 -0.95 -5.09
CA VAL A 30 -0.67 0.34 -4.40
C VAL A 30 0.62 0.34 -3.61
N ALA A 31 1.28 1.51 -3.56
CA ALA A 31 2.50 1.67 -2.78
C ALA A 31 2.19 1.91 -1.30
N VAL A 32 2.90 1.20 -0.44
CA VAL A 32 2.88 1.39 1.01
C VAL A 32 4.31 1.55 1.48
N PHE A 33 4.56 2.51 2.36
CA PHE A 33 5.89 2.77 2.87
C PHE A 33 5.96 2.46 4.37
N SER A 34 7.09 1.87 4.79
CA SER A 34 7.39 1.58 6.19
C SER A 34 8.09 2.73 6.91
N ASP A 35 8.59 3.71 6.14
CA ASP A 35 9.36 4.85 6.60
C ASP A 35 8.91 6.13 5.85
N PRO A 36 8.63 7.24 6.55
CA PRO A 36 8.19 8.48 5.89
C PRO A 36 9.25 9.03 4.94
N ALA A 37 10.55 8.87 5.25
CA ALA A 37 11.63 9.36 4.39
C ALA A 37 11.67 8.62 3.04
N LYS A 38 11.27 7.34 3.01
CA LYS A 38 11.15 6.58 1.75
C LYS A 38 9.96 7.07 0.92
N ALA A 39 8.83 7.34 1.56
CA ALA A 39 7.65 7.90 0.89
C ALA A 39 7.95 9.28 0.29
N GLU A 40 8.63 10.15 1.04
CA GLU A 40 9.07 11.47 0.57
C GLU A 40 10.06 11.37 -0.59
N ALA A 41 11.05 10.48 -0.50
CA ALA A 41 12.02 10.27 -1.57
C ALA A 41 11.34 9.77 -2.86
N TYR A 42 10.39 8.85 -2.75
CA TYR A 42 9.60 8.38 -3.88
C TYR A 42 8.80 9.54 -4.51
N LEU A 43 8.11 10.32 -3.68
CA LEU A 43 7.29 11.44 -4.11
C LEU A 43 8.10 12.50 -4.88
N GLN A 44 9.29 12.82 -4.37
CA GLN A 44 10.22 13.76 -5.00
C GLN A 44 10.78 13.21 -6.31
N ALA A 45 11.19 11.94 -6.34
CA ALA A 45 11.71 11.30 -7.55
C ALA A 45 10.65 11.23 -8.66
N ALA A 46 9.39 11.02 -8.28
CA ALA A 46 8.24 11.05 -9.18
C ALA A 46 7.84 12.45 -9.66
N GLY A 47 8.32 13.52 -8.99
CA GLY A 47 7.94 14.90 -9.29
C GLY A 47 6.47 15.20 -8.97
N LEU A 48 5.91 14.55 -7.95
CA LEU A 48 4.49 14.61 -7.58
C LEU A 48 4.23 15.43 -6.29
N ASP A 49 5.28 16.04 -5.73
CA ASP A 49 5.28 16.77 -4.46
C ASP A 49 4.38 18.02 -4.41
N GLY A 50 3.92 18.51 -5.57
CA GLY A 50 2.90 19.57 -5.66
C GLY A 50 1.44 19.09 -5.55
N GLU A 51 1.17 17.83 -5.91
CA GLU A 51 -0.19 17.28 -6.03
C GLU A 51 -0.51 16.24 -4.96
N TYR A 52 0.52 15.66 -4.34
CA TYR A 52 0.38 14.61 -3.34
C TYR A 52 1.19 14.93 -2.09
N THR A 53 0.84 14.27 -0.99
CA THR A 53 1.53 14.36 0.30
C THR A 53 1.67 12.99 0.94
N VAL A 54 2.55 12.88 1.94
CA VAL A 54 2.74 11.65 2.72
C VAL A 54 1.80 11.68 3.92
N ALA A 55 0.85 10.76 3.98
CA ALA A 55 -0.02 10.56 5.12
C ALA A 55 0.55 9.49 6.05
N THR A 56 0.59 9.78 7.35
CA THR A 56 0.84 8.75 8.38
C THR A 56 -0.47 8.08 8.72
N VAL A 57 -0.50 6.74 8.65
CA VAL A 57 -1.70 5.95 8.88
C VAL A 57 -1.45 4.98 10.03
N ASP A 58 -2.25 5.09 11.08
CA ASP A 58 -2.21 4.17 12.21
C ASP A 58 -2.61 2.74 11.79
N PRO A 59 -2.20 1.70 12.53
CA PRO A 59 -2.43 0.30 12.14
C PRO A 59 -3.89 -0.07 11.86
N ILE A 60 -4.83 0.38 12.70
CA ILE A 60 -6.26 0.04 12.52
C ILE A 60 -6.83 0.76 11.29
N PRO A 61 -6.69 2.10 11.13
CA PRO A 61 -7.04 2.78 9.89
C PRO A 61 -6.38 2.18 8.64
N PHE A 62 -5.11 1.76 8.75
CA PHE A 62 -4.40 1.13 7.64
C PHE A 62 -5.03 -0.19 7.22
N LEU A 63 -5.36 -1.08 8.17
CA LEU A 63 -6.06 -2.33 7.86
C LEU A 63 -7.42 -2.08 7.19
N ARG A 64 -8.18 -1.11 7.70
CA ARG A 64 -9.46 -0.71 7.07
C ARG A 64 -9.25 -0.23 5.64
N TRP A 65 -8.23 0.59 5.42
CA TRP A 65 -7.87 1.08 4.09
C TRP A 65 -7.44 -0.06 3.15
N VAL A 66 -6.64 -1.02 3.62
CA VAL A 66 -6.25 -2.20 2.82
C VAL A 66 -7.46 -3.03 2.37
N ILE A 67 -8.43 -3.23 3.26
CA ILE A 67 -9.69 -3.92 2.94
C ILE A 67 -10.47 -3.12 1.88
N THR A 68 -10.62 -1.81 2.06
CA THR A 68 -11.29 -0.94 1.08
C THR A 68 -10.59 -0.96 -0.28
N ALA A 69 -9.25 -0.93 -0.30
CA ALA A 69 -8.48 -1.00 -1.54
C ALA A 69 -8.74 -2.33 -2.28
N HIS A 70 -8.77 -3.45 -1.55
CA HIS A 70 -9.11 -4.76 -2.09
C HIS A 70 -10.52 -4.82 -2.67
N ASP A 71 -11.52 -4.31 -1.94
CA ASP A 71 -12.91 -4.27 -2.40
C ASP A 71 -13.08 -3.42 -3.66
N ASN A 72 -12.18 -2.46 -3.89
CA ASN A 72 -12.12 -1.62 -5.09
C ASN A 72 -11.31 -2.23 -6.25
N GLY A 73 -10.78 -3.46 -6.10
CA GLY A 73 -10.08 -4.18 -7.17
C GLY A 73 -8.55 -4.18 -7.08
N VAL A 74 -7.97 -3.51 -6.09
CA VAL A 74 -6.52 -3.57 -5.85
C VAL A 74 -6.15 -4.93 -5.30
N GLN A 75 -5.24 -5.64 -5.98
CA GLN A 75 -4.87 -7.01 -5.62
C GLN A 75 -3.59 -7.06 -4.79
N HIS A 76 -2.74 -6.03 -4.94
CA HIS A 76 -1.38 -6.06 -4.45
C HIS A 76 -0.97 -4.82 -3.66
N LEU A 77 -0.14 -5.01 -2.65
CA LEU A 77 0.65 -3.95 -2.01
C LEU A 77 2.09 -4.07 -2.47
N VAL A 78 2.74 -2.95 -2.78
CA VAL A 78 4.19 -2.89 -2.95
C VAL A 78 4.76 -2.12 -1.77
N VAL A 79 5.62 -2.79 -0.99
CA VAL A 79 6.20 -2.19 0.21
C VAL A 79 7.53 -1.54 -0.13
N ASP A 80 7.66 -0.25 0.22
CA ASP A 80 8.83 0.58 -0.03
C ASP A 80 9.34 0.51 -1.49
N PRO A 81 8.48 0.76 -2.50
CA PRO A 81 8.95 0.81 -3.88
C PRO A 81 10.00 1.91 -4.07
N ASP A 82 10.95 1.64 -4.96
CA ASP A 82 11.91 2.63 -5.44
C ASP A 82 11.46 3.11 -6.83
N TYR A 83 11.29 4.43 -6.99
CA TYR A 83 10.76 5.01 -8.22
C TYR A 83 11.67 4.79 -9.43
N GLU A 84 12.99 4.86 -9.25
CA GLU A 84 13.94 4.68 -10.36
C GLU A 84 13.97 3.22 -10.84
N GLN A 85 13.91 2.26 -9.91
CA GLN A 85 13.78 0.84 -10.24
C GLN A 85 12.47 0.55 -10.95
N GLN A 86 11.36 1.12 -10.47
CA GLN A 86 10.06 1.01 -11.12
C GLN A 86 10.09 1.57 -12.55
N LYS A 87 10.65 2.76 -12.74
CA LYS A 87 10.79 3.42 -14.05
C LYS A 87 11.70 2.63 -15.00
N ALA A 88 12.71 1.94 -14.45
CA ALA A 88 13.56 1.03 -15.20
C ALA A 88 12.87 -0.30 -15.56
N GLY A 89 11.60 -0.50 -15.16
CA GLY A 89 10.84 -1.72 -15.43
C GLY A 89 11.28 -2.92 -14.59
N GLN A 90 11.97 -2.69 -13.46
CA GLN A 90 12.31 -3.77 -12.55
C GLN A 90 11.07 -4.33 -11.89
N LYS A 91 11.07 -5.65 -11.68
CA LYS A 91 9.98 -6.33 -10.97
C LYS A 91 10.03 -5.92 -9.50
N LEU A 92 9.00 -5.21 -9.05
CA LEU A 92 8.82 -4.86 -7.66
C LEU A 92 8.29 -6.07 -6.89
N THR A 93 8.75 -6.24 -5.66
CA THR A 93 8.21 -7.26 -4.77
C THR A 93 6.85 -6.80 -4.27
N SER A 94 5.79 -7.52 -4.68
CA SER A 94 4.42 -7.26 -4.25
C SER A 94 3.93 -8.33 -3.27
N LEU A 95 3.01 -7.92 -2.41
CA LEU A 95 2.27 -8.76 -1.48
C LEU A 95 0.82 -8.84 -1.97
N SER A 96 0.26 -10.05 -2.09
CA SER A 96 -1.19 -10.21 -2.33
C SER A 96 -1.97 -9.76 -1.11
N ILE A 97 -2.91 -8.83 -1.29
CA ILE A 97 -3.76 -8.33 -0.20
C ILE A 97 -4.63 -9.47 0.34
N GLU A 98 -5.29 -10.23 -0.54
CA GLU A 98 -6.12 -11.39 -0.18
C GLU A 98 -5.35 -12.36 0.72
N ALA A 99 -4.17 -12.83 0.29
CA ALA A 99 -3.36 -13.76 1.07
C ALA A 99 -2.94 -13.19 2.43
N GLN A 100 -2.66 -11.88 2.53
CA GLN A 100 -2.34 -11.26 3.82
C GLN A 100 -3.57 -11.16 4.73
N LEU A 101 -4.75 -10.86 4.19
CA LEU A 101 -6.00 -10.78 4.96
C LEU A 101 -6.45 -12.15 5.45
N GLU A 102 -6.33 -13.20 4.62
CA GLU A 102 -6.57 -14.59 5.02
C GLU A 102 -5.66 -15.01 6.18
N HIS A 103 -4.34 -14.80 6.02
CA HIS A 103 -3.38 -15.08 7.08
C HIS A 103 -3.66 -14.29 8.36
N ALA A 104 -4.09 -13.04 8.26
CA ALA A 104 -4.46 -12.23 9.42
C ALA A 104 -5.70 -12.80 10.12
N GLY A 105 -6.72 -13.20 9.35
CA GLY A 105 -7.93 -13.84 9.86
C GLY A 105 -7.65 -15.15 10.60
N ASP A 106 -6.86 -16.03 10.00
CA ASP A 106 -6.46 -17.31 10.61
C ASP A 106 -5.75 -17.11 11.96
N ARG A 107 -4.84 -16.13 12.02
CA ARG A 107 -4.11 -15.82 13.26
C ARG A 107 -5.01 -15.28 14.36
N LEU A 108 -6.05 -14.52 14.01
CA LEU A 108 -7.03 -14.02 14.99
C LEU A 108 -7.86 -15.16 15.57
N ILE A 109 -8.29 -16.11 14.74
CA ILE A 109 -9.03 -17.31 15.19
C ILE A 109 -8.15 -18.15 16.11
N GLN A 110 -6.91 -18.46 15.69
CA GLN A 110 -5.96 -19.24 16.49
C GLN A 110 -5.63 -18.56 17.83
N GLY A 111 -5.51 -17.23 17.85
CA GLY A 111 -5.29 -16.47 19.09
C GLY A 111 -6.46 -16.60 20.06
N ALA A 112 -7.70 -16.53 19.56
CA ALA A 112 -8.90 -16.68 20.39
C ALA A 112 -9.03 -18.09 21.01
N GLU A 113 -8.59 -19.13 20.28
CA GLU A 113 -8.56 -20.50 20.79
C GLU A 113 -7.48 -20.73 21.86
N ALA A 114 -6.37 -19.98 21.82
CA ALA A 114 -5.29 -20.08 22.80
C ALA A 114 -5.57 -19.37 24.13
N ASP A 115 -6.47 -18.37 24.13
CA ASP A 115 -6.91 -17.62 25.32
C ASP A 115 -8.17 -18.21 25.99
N SER A 116 -8.72 -19.32 25.46
CA SER A 116 -9.90 -20.03 25.99
C SER A 116 -9.53 -21.28 26.79
#